data_AF-A0A166XLP7-F1
#
_entry.id   AF-A0A166XLP7-F1
#
_cell.length_a   1.000
_cell.length_b   1.000
_cell.length_c   1.000
_cell.angle_alpha   90.00
_cell.angle_beta   90.00
_cell.angle_gamma   90.00
#
_symmetry.space_group_name_H-M   'P 1'
#
loop_
_entity.id
_entity.type
_entity.pdbx_description
1 polymer ?
#
loop_
_entity_poly.entity_id
_entity_poly.type
_entity_poly.pdbx_seq_one_letter_code
_entity_poly.pdbx_strand_id
1 'polypeptide(L)'
;MVPFIWYLSGGDFAMADDGEFCSQTARLIGNLFLATLARLEREGVLTPDSEVKDLGNVMAGMLKVAAAFRGFSLLEDETQIKKSKKRPFPFIAEKFDNYVAAYAKKHGITLRGVPGLKGLLEDVDDDVELPTAEEHGEDPWGWAAAFSEYKSKKKIGGDDLDITSWSSAERKRHAFNKKDPLGKKEIDAIKDGMVMMLG
;
A
#
# COMPACT_ATOMS: atom_id res chain seq x y z
N MET A 1 -10.79 13.63 14.79
CA MET A 1 -10.45 12.19 14.78
C MET A 1 -10.38 11.72 13.32
N VAL A 2 -9.24 11.89 12.62
CA VAL A 2 -8.94 11.14 11.37
C VAL A 2 -7.41 11.20 11.09
N PRO A 3 -6.59 10.21 11.49
CA PRO A 3 -5.14 10.23 11.21
C PRO A 3 -4.70 9.31 10.06
N PHE A 4 -5.52 8.36 9.62
CA PHE A 4 -5.01 7.25 8.78
C PHE A 4 -4.79 7.62 7.30
N ILE A 5 -5.55 8.58 6.76
CA ILE A 5 -5.45 8.99 5.35
C ILE A 5 -4.20 9.83 5.05
N TRP A 6 -3.67 10.58 6.03
CA TRP A 6 -2.48 11.42 5.81
C TRP A 6 -1.16 10.64 5.87
N TYR A 7 -1.12 9.49 6.54
CA TYR A 7 0.06 8.61 6.52
C TYR A 7 0.22 7.82 5.22
N LEU A 8 -0.78 7.84 4.33
CA LEU A 8 -0.72 7.22 3.01
C LEU A 8 -0.40 8.24 1.92
N SER A 9 0.23 9.37 2.23
CA SER A 9 0.68 10.32 1.17
C SER A 9 1.68 9.69 0.18
N GLY A 10 2.16 8.46 0.44
CA GLY A 10 3.08 7.69 -0.38
C GLY A 10 4.51 8.23 -0.36
N GLY A 11 4.69 9.54 -0.09
CA GLY A 11 5.97 10.23 -0.11
C GLY A 11 6.97 9.72 0.92
N ASP A 12 6.59 9.61 2.19
CA ASP A 12 7.53 9.18 3.24
C ASP A 12 7.96 7.71 3.07
N PHE A 13 7.05 6.89 2.55
CA PHE A 13 7.28 5.47 2.24
C PHE A 13 8.24 5.28 1.06
N ALA A 14 8.21 6.17 0.07
CA ALA A 14 8.95 6.03 -1.17
C ALA A 14 10.41 6.49 -1.13
N MET A 15 10.87 7.01 0.01
CA MET A 15 12.25 7.46 0.23
C MET A 15 13.14 6.41 0.92
N ALA A 16 12.69 5.16 1.02
CA ALA A 16 13.48 4.09 1.62
C ALA A 16 14.54 3.52 0.66
N ASP A 17 15.70 3.15 1.20
CA ASP A 17 16.87 2.67 0.43
C ASP A 17 16.67 1.28 -0.23
N ASP A 18 15.59 0.56 0.10
CA ASP A 18 15.24 -0.74 -0.49
C ASP A 18 14.08 -0.58 -1.48
N GLY A 19 14.38 -0.01 -2.65
CA GLY A 19 13.39 0.29 -3.69
C GLY A 19 12.62 -0.94 -4.21
N GLU A 20 13.28 -2.10 -4.27
CA GLU A 20 12.62 -3.37 -4.65
C GLU A 20 11.56 -3.75 -3.63
N PHE A 21 11.88 -3.67 -2.34
CA PHE A 21 10.91 -3.97 -1.30
C PHE A 21 9.78 -2.95 -1.22
N CYS A 22 10.09 -1.67 -1.48
CA CYS A 22 9.08 -0.63 -1.62
C CYS A 22 8.10 -0.94 -2.75
N SER A 23 8.60 -1.35 -3.92
CA SER A 23 7.79 -1.75 -5.08
C SER A 23 6.93 -2.99 -4.76
N GLN A 24 7.51 -4.03 -4.16
CA GLN A 24 6.76 -5.22 -3.74
C GLN A 24 5.64 -4.89 -2.75
N THR A 25 5.92 -4.00 -1.79
CA THR A 25 4.94 -3.58 -0.78
C THR A 25 3.84 -2.71 -1.40
N ALA A 26 4.18 -1.76 -2.30
CA ALA A 26 3.20 -0.96 -3.03
C ALA A 26 2.24 -1.83 -3.86
N ARG A 27 2.78 -2.82 -4.58
CA ARG A 27 1.99 -3.82 -5.33
C ARG A 27 1.09 -4.65 -4.41
N LEU A 28 1.58 -5.03 -3.23
CA LEU A 28 0.81 -5.77 -2.24
C LEU A 28 -0.34 -4.94 -1.66
N ILE A 29 -0.13 -3.64 -1.41
CA ILE A 29 -1.18 -2.69 -0.98
C ILE A 29 -2.27 -2.59 -2.05
N GLY A 30 -1.90 -2.41 -3.32
CA GLY A 30 -2.85 -2.37 -4.43
C GLY A 30 -3.63 -3.68 -4.56
N ASN A 31 -2.96 -4.81 -4.49
CA ASN A 31 -3.59 -6.13 -4.55
C ASN A 31 -4.56 -6.39 -3.38
N LEU A 32 -4.18 -5.99 -2.16
CA LEU A 32 -5.06 -6.04 -0.98
C LEU A 32 -6.33 -5.20 -1.18
N PHE A 33 -6.18 -3.99 -1.73
CA PHE A 33 -7.31 -3.11 -1.96
C PHE A 33 -8.30 -3.72 -2.96
N LEU A 34 -7.81 -4.26 -4.09
CA LEU A 34 -8.66 -4.95 -5.07
C LEU A 34 -9.32 -6.20 -4.50
N ALA A 35 -8.60 -6.99 -3.69
CA ALA A 35 -9.18 -8.13 -2.96
C ALA A 35 -10.29 -7.69 -2.00
N THR A 36 -10.14 -6.53 -1.36
CA THR A 36 -11.17 -5.94 -0.51
C THR A 36 -12.40 -5.56 -1.33
N LEU A 37 -12.24 -4.90 -2.48
CA LEU A 37 -13.37 -4.57 -3.38
C LEU A 37 -14.11 -5.83 -3.86
N ALA A 38 -13.38 -6.86 -4.31
CA ALA A 38 -13.97 -8.14 -4.71
C ALA A 38 -14.74 -8.82 -3.57
N ARG A 39 -14.24 -8.71 -2.34
CA ARG A 39 -14.92 -9.22 -1.15
C ARG A 39 -16.21 -8.44 -0.86
N LEU A 40 -16.16 -7.11 -0.86
CA LEU A 40 -17.34 -6.26 -0.65
C LEU A 40 -18.41 -6.51 -1.72
N GLU A 41 -18.00 -6.71 -2.97
CA GLU A 41 -18.90 -7.08 -4.07
C GLU A 41 -19.61 -8.41 -3.79
N ARG A 42 -18.85 -9.45 -3.43
CA ARG A 42 -19.41 -10.77 -3.10
C ARG A 42 -20.36 -10.72 -1.91
N GLU A 43 -20.03 -9.91 -0.91
CA GLU A 43 -20.85 -9.72 0.29
C GLU A 43 -22.08 -8.82 0.02
N GLY A 44 -22.22 -8.27 -1.19
CA GLY A 44 -23.37 -7.44 -1.58
C GLY A 44 -23.35 -6.04 -0.96
N VAL A 45 -22.20 -5.62 -0.42
CA VAL A 45 -22.02 -4.34 0.29
C VAL A 45 -21.15 -3.35 -0.49
N LEU A 46 -20.72 -3.66 -1.71
CA LEU A 46 -20.07 -2.68 -2.59
C LEU A 46 -21.14 -1.87 -3.35
N THR A 47 -21.91 -1.05 -2.64
CA THR A 47 -23.00 -0.26 -3.22
C THR A 47 -22.94 1.20 -2.72
N PRO A 48 -23.59 2.16 -3.42
CA PRO A 48 -23.58 3.56 -2.99
C PRO A 48 -24.23 3.79 -1.62
N ASP A 49 -25.21 2.95 -1.27
CA ASP A 49 -25.97 2.99 -0.02
C ASP A 49 -25.45 1.97 1.02
N SER A 50 -24.21 1.50 0.86
CA SER A 50 -23.59 0.52 1.74
C SER A 50 -23.49 0.98 3.19
N GLU A 51 -23.51 0.03 4.12
CA GLU A 51 -23.11 0.27 5.51
C GLU A 51 -21.64 0.70 5.64
N VAL A 52 -20.81 0.31 4.67
CA VAL A 52 -19.43 0.76 4.54
C VAL A 52 -19.45 2.19 4.01
N LYS A 53 -19.37 3.15 4.92
CA LYS A 53 -19.42 4.57 4.59
C LYS A 53 -18.22 5.00 3.75
N ASP A 54 -18.44 6.03 2.94
CA ASP A 54 -17.40 6.77 2.22
C ASP A 54 -16.57 5.96 1.21
N LEU A 55 -17.14 4.87 0.65
CA LEU A 55 -16.48 4.05 -0.39
C LEU A 55 -15.88 4.90 -1.52
N GLY A 56 -16.65 5.83 -2.07
CA GLY A 56 -16.17 6.73 -3.13
C GLY A 56 -14.98 7.61 -2.71
N ASN A 57 -14.88 8.00 -1.44
CA ASN A 57 -13.72 8.74 -0.92
C ASN A 57 -12.51 7.83 -0.74
N VAL A 58 -12.72 6.60 -0.25
CA VAL A 58 -11.64 5.62 -0.02
C VAL A 58 -11.03 5.18 -1.35
N MET A 59 -11.88 4.87 -2.34
CA MET A 59 -11.45 4.51 -3.69
C MET A 59 -10.67 5.65 -4.37
N ALA A 60 -11.20 6.88 -4.32
CA ALA A 60 -10.50 8.06 -4.82
C ALA A 60 -9.18 8.31 -4.07
N GLY A 61 -9.16 8.06 -2.76
CA GLY A 61 -7.96 8.10 -1.94
C GLY A 61 -6.89 7.15 -2.45
N MET A 62 -7.25 5.91 -2.79
CA MET A 62 -6.30 4.96 -3.36
C MET A 62 -5.77 5.38 -4.74
N LEU A 63 -6.59 6.01 -5.60
CA LEU A 63 -6.08 6.58 -6.86
C LEU A 63 -4.98 7.61 -6.60
N LYS A 64 -5.14 8.45 -5.57
CA LYS A 64 -4.10 9.40 -5.16
C LYS A 64 -2.84 8.71 -4.66
N VAL A 65 -2.98 7.65 -3.87
CA VAL A 65 -1.83 6.84 -3.40
C VAL A 65 -1.11 6.21 -4.60
N ALA A 66 -1.84 5.66 -5.55
CA ALA A 66 -1.28 5.04 -6.75
C ALA A 66 -0.52 6.06 -7.61
N ALA A 67 -1.06 7.27 -7.78
CA ALA A 67 -0.35 8.37 -8.44
C ALA A 67 0.95 8.75 -7.70
N ALA A 68 0.91 8.81 -6.36
CA ALA A 68 2.12 9.06 -5.58
C ALA A 68 3.16 7.95 -5.78
N PHE A 69 2.77 6.67 -5.71
CA PHE A 69 3.67 5.54 -5.94
C PHE A 69 4.31 5.55 -7.33
N ARG A 70 3.57 5.95 -8.38
CA ARG A 70 4.14 6.13 -9.73
C ARG A 70 5.16 7.26 -9.80
N GLY A 71 4.95 8.35 -9.06
CA GLY A 71 5.95 9.42 -8.94
C GLY A 71 7.32 8.96 -8.42
N PHE A 72 7.39 7.75 -7.84
CA PHE A 72 8.62 7.11 -7.35
C PHE A 72 8.89 5.76 -8.02
N SER A 73 8.29 5.46 -9.18
CA SER A 73 8.47 4.21 -9.92
C SER A 73 8.12 2.92 -9.16
N LEU A 74 7.24 2.98 -8.15
CA LEU A 74 6.89 1.81 -7.31
C LEU A 74 5.76 0.95 -7.87
N LEU A 75 4.95 1.51 -8.78
CA LEU A 75 3.90 0.79 -9.52
C LEU A 75 4.21 0.68 -11.02
N GLU A 76 5.47 0.94 -11.39
CA GLU A 76 5.99 0.78 -12.74
C GLU A 76 6.54 -0.65 -12.93
N ASP A 77 6.91 -0.94 -14.17
CA ASP A 77 7.27 -2.23 -14.73
C ASP A 77 6.09 -3.20 -14.83
N GLU A 78 5.92 -3.79 -16.03
CA GLU A 78 4.93 -4.78 -16.45
C GLU A 78 4.92 -6.05 -15.57
N THR A 79 4.68 -5.88 -14.29
CA THR A 79 4.64 -6.95 -13.29
C THR A 79 3.26 -7.55 -13.37
N GLN A 80 3.05 -8.25 -14.49
CA GLN A 80 1.90 -9.09 -14.67
C GLN A 80 2.10 -10.34 -13.83
N ILE A 81 1.37 -10.42 -12.73
CA ILE A 81 1.28 -11.66 -11.99
C ILE A 81 0.37 -12.60 -12.79
N LYS A 82 0.96 -13.61 -13.43
CA LYS A 82 0.25 -14.56 -14.30
C LYS A 82 -0.84 -15.32 -13.53
N LYS A 83 -1.90 -15.67 -14.27
CA LYS A 83 -2.96 -16.56 -13.78
C LYS A 83 -2.36 -17.88 -13.28
N SER A 84 -2.81 -18.33 -12.12
CA SER A 84 -2.47 -19.63 -11.54
C SER A 84 -3.63 -20.14 -10.68
N LYS A 85 -3.58 -21.39 -10.22
CA LYS A 85 -4.60 -21.93 -9.29
C LYS A 85 -4.78 -21.08 -8.03
N LYS A 86 -3.73 -20.39 -7.58
CA LYS A 86 -3.76 -19.52 -6.39
C LYS A 86 -4.03 -18.05 -6.71
N ARG A 87 -4.05 -17.69 -8.00
CA ARG A 87 -4.23 -16.31 -8.50
C ARG A 87 -5.05 -16.40 -9.79
N PRO A 88 -6.37 -16.60 -9.70
CA PRO A 88 -7.20 -16.99 -10.84
C PRO A 88 -7.39 -15.84 -11.84
N PHE A 89 -7.26 -14.59 -11.41
CA PHE A 89 -7.26 -13.41 -12.28
C PHE A 89 -5.87 -12.74 -12.32
N PRO A 90 -5.41 -12.18 -13.46
CA PRO A 90 -4.12 -11.52 -13.55
C PRO A 90 -4.16 -10.20 -12.78
N PHE A 91 -3.15 -9.99 -11.96
CA PHE A 91 -2.91 -8.67 -11.37
C PHE A 91 -1.86 -7.94 -12.20
N ILE A 92 -2.21 -6.76 -12.71
CA ILE A 92 -1.32 -5.87 -13.46
C ILE A 92 -1.25 -4.55 -12.69
N ALA A 93 -0.11 -4.28 -12.07
CA ALA A 93 0.06 -3.11 -11.19
C ALA A 93 -0.22 -1.78 -11.92
N GLU A 94 0.21 -1.66 -13.17
CA GLU A 94 0.01 -0.47 -13.99
C GLU A 94 -1.47 -0.15 -14.23
N LYS A 95 -2.34 -1.18 -14.26
CA LYS A 95 -3.79 -1.05 -14.47
C LYS A 95 -4.58 -0.90 -13.18
N PHE A 96 -3.91 -0.67 -12.04
CA PHE A 96 -4.59 -0.58 -10.75
C PHE A 96 -5.74 0.43 -10.75
N ASP A 97 -5.52 1.64 -11.25
CA ASP A 97 -6.53 2.71 -11.30
C ASP A 97 -7.72 2.33 -12.17
N ASN A 98 -7.46 1.67 -13.31
CA ASN A 98 -8.48 1.14 -14.20
C ASN A 98 -9.39 0.15 -13.46
N TYR A 99 -8.81 -0.78 -12.68
CA TYR A 99 -9.61 -1.72 -11.90
C TYR A 99 -10.45 -1.01 -10.83
N VAL A 100 -9.90 -0.03 -10.12
CA VAL A 100 -10.63 0.73 -9.11
C VAL A 100 -11.79 1.51 -9.75
N ALA A 101 -11.55 2.19 -10.88
CA ALA A 101 -12.58 2.92 -11.60
C ALA A 101 -13.66 2.00 -12.19
N ALA A 102 -13.27 0.84 -12.73
CA ALA A 102 -14.20 -0.16 -13.23
C ALA A 102 -15.11 -0.70 -12.11
N TYR A 103 -14.56 -0.96 -10.90
CA TYR A 103 -15.40 -1.33 -9.75
C TYR A 103 -16.36 -0.20 -9.37
N ALA A 104 -15.91 1.05 -9.39
CA ALA A 104 -16.77 2.19 -9.09
C ALA A 104 -17.92 2.32 -10.10
N LYS A 105 -17.61 2.21 -11.39
CA LYS A 105 -18.57 2.24 -12.50
C LYS A 105 -19.58 1.10 -12.41
N LYS A 106 -19.11 -0.15 -12.24
CA LYS A 106 -19.94 -1.35 -12.13
C LYS A 106 -21.02 -1.23 -11.06
N HIS A 107 -20.71 -0.55 -9.95
CA HIS A 107 -21.61 -0.42 -8.80
C HIS A 107 -22.20 0.98 -8.62
N GLY A 108 -22.03 1.88 -9.59
CA GLY A 108 -22.59 3.24 -9.52
C GLY A 108 -22.02 4.10 -8.38
N ILE A 109 -20.80 3.81 -7.91
CA ILE A 109 -20.15 4.54 -6.83
C ILE A 109 -19.50 5.81 -7.39
N THR A 110 -19.88 6.97 -6.86
CA THR A 110 -19.27 8.25 -7.24
C THR A 110 -17.95 8.47 -6.51
N LEU A 111 -16.84 8.51 -7.24
CA LEU A 111 -15.52 8.89 -6.72
C LEU A 111 -15.49 10.38 -6.36
N ARG A 112 -15.07 10.73 -5.14
CA ARG A 112 -15.07 12.13 -4.65
C ARG A 112 -14.10 12.36 -3.49
N GLY A 113 -14.03 13.59 -3.01
CA GLY A 113 -13.31 13.94 -1.77
C GLY A 113 -11.79 14.13 -1.90
N VAL A 114 -11.22 13.90 -3.09
CA VAL A 114 -9.78 14.06 -3.35
C VAL A 114 -9.49 15.30 -4.20
N PRO A 115 -8.64 16.23 -3.73
CA PRO A 115 -8.15 17.34 -4.55
C PRO A 115 -7.39 16.82 -5.78
N GLY A 116 -7.69 17.38 -6.96
CA GLY A 116 -7.08 16.95 -8.22
C GLY A 116 -7.64 15.66 -8.80
N LEU A 117 -8.73 15.11 -8.25
CA LEU A 117 -9.33 13.84 -8.72
C LEU A 117 -9.61 13.82 -10.23
N LYS A 118 -10.04 14.94 -10.82
CA LYS A 118 -10.27 15.00 -12.27
C LYS A 118 -9.02 14.64 -13.08
N GLY A 119 -7.84 15.12 -12.65
CA GLY A 119 -6.58 14.79 -13.32
C GLY A 119 -6.14 13.34 -13.07
N LEU A 120 -6.50 12.76 -11.91
CA LEU A 120 -6.25 11.34 -11.64
C LEU A 120 -7.09 10.40 -12.52
N LEU A 121 -8.18 10.90 -13.11
CA LEU A 121 -9.12 10.11 -13.92
C LEU A 121 -8.98 10.38 -15.42
N GLU A 122 -8.10 11.29 -15.84
CA GLU A 122 -8.03 11.76 -17.24
C GLU A 122 -7.69 10.64 -18.23
N ASP A 123 -6.77 9.74 -17.85
CA ASP A 123 -6.29 8.63 -18.68
C ASP A 123 -6.74 7.24 -18.15
N VAL A 124 -7.71 7.21 -17.23
CA VAL A 124 -8.18 5.95 -16.63
C VAL A 124 -9.22 5.28 -17.54
N ASP A 125 -8.94 4.04 -17.90
CA ASP A 125 -9.88 3.17 -18.62
C ASP A 125 -10.74 2.39 -17.61
N ASP A 126 -12.01 2.78 -17.47
CA ASP A 126 -12.96 2.17 -16.54
C ASP A 126 -13.79 1.01 -17.16
N ASP A 127 -13.44 0.58 -18.38
CA ASP A 127 -14.07 -0.53 -19.11
C ASP A 127 -13.22 -1.82 -19.09
N VAL A 128 -12.23 -1.89 -18.19
CA VAL A 128 -11.42 -3.09 -18.02
C VAL A 128 -12.21 -4.26 -17.42
N GLU A 129 -11.85 -5.47 -17.84
CA GLU A 129 -12.40 -6.71 -17.28
C GLU A 129 -12.10 -6.81 -15.77
N LEU A 130 -13.13 -7.18 -15.00
CA LEU A 130 -13.04 -7.46 -13.57
C LEU A 130 -13.31 -8.94 -13.32
N PRO A 131 -12.67 -9.54 -12.30
CA PRO A 131 -13.01 -10.90 -11.93
C PRO A 131 -14.42 -11.01 -11.36
N THR A 132 -15.02 -12.17 -11.56
CA THR A 132 -16.31 -12.58 -11.00
C THR A 132 -16.12 -13.69 -9.97
N ALA A 133 -16.99 -13.77 -8.97
CA ALA A 133 -16.93 -14.82 -7.95
C ALA A 133 -17.18 -16.20 -8.55
N GLU A 134 -18.02 -16.28 -9.59
CA GLU A 134 -18.39 -17.53 -10.27
C GLU A 134 -17.21 -18.16 -11.01
N GLU A 135 -16.39 -17.36 -11.69
CA GLU A 135 -15.29 -17.85 -12.51
C GLU A 135 -13.95 -17.88 -11.74
N HIS A 136 -13.78 -16.97 -10.79
CA HIS A 136 -12.49 -16.70 -10.14
C HIS A 136 -12.49 -16.98 -8.63
N GLY A 137 -13.61 -17.39 -8.04
CA GLY A 137 -13.70 -17.80 -6.63
C GLY A 137 -13.60 -16.65 -5.62
N GLU A 138 -13.27 -16.99 -4.37
CA GLU A 138 -13.34 -16.05 -3.24
C GLU A 138 -12.20 -15.04 -3.15
N ASP A 139 -11.00 -15.39 -3.65
CA ASP A 139 -9.81 -14.52 -3.69
C ASP A 139 -9.35 -14.35 -5.14
N PRO A 140 -10.12 -13.62 -5.97
CA PRO A 140 -9.85 -13.55 -7.39
C PRO A 140 -8.51 -12.88 -7.71
N TRP A 141 -8.15 -11.89 -6.89
CA TRP A 141 -6.90 -11.14 -6.99
C TRP A 141 -5.69 -11.87 -6.38
N GLY A 142 -5.93 -12.99 -5.69
CA GLY A 142 -4.89 -13.86 -5.15
C GLY A 142 -4.07 -13.24 -4.03
N TRP A 143 -4.69 -12.41 -3.18
CA TRP A 143 -4.04 -11.70 -2.09
C TRP A 143 -3.40 -12.63 -1.08
N ALA A 144 -4.07 -13.73 -0.70
CA ALA A 144 -3.51 -14.67 0.27
C ALA A 144 -2.17 -15.26 -0.24
N ALA A 145 -2.09 -15.54 -1.54
CA ALA A 145 -0.89 -16.02 -2.18
C ALA A 145 0.18 -14.92 -2.29
N ALA A 146 -0.20 -13.69 -2.65
CA ALA A 146 0.71 -12.54 -2.67
C ALA A 146 1.33 -12.25 -1.30
N PHE A 147 0.52 -12.24 -0.24
CA PHE A 147 0.97 -12.01 1.12
C PHE A 147 1.87 -13.14 1.65
N SER A 148 1.55 -14.40 1.33
CA SER A 148 2.40 -15.53 1.69
C SER A 148 3.78 -15.46 1.02
N GLU A 149 3.83 -15.05 -0.25
CA GLU A 149 5.08 -14.86 -0.99
C GLU A 149 5.91 -13.73 -0.37
N TYR A 150 5.28 -12.59 -0.09
CA TYR A 150 5.92 -11.45 0.57
C TYR A 150 6.57 -11.84 1.91
N LYS A 151 5.85 -12.57 2.77
CA LYS A 151 6.37 -13.08 4.05
C LYS A 151 7.53 -14.07 3.90
N SER A 152 7.60 -14.80 2.79
CA SER A 152 8.65 -15.80 2.60
C SER A 152 10.02 -15.18 2.29
N LYS A 153 10.02 -13.97 1.74
CA LYS A 153 11.23 -13.26 1.31
C LYS A 153 11.88 -12.47 2.45
N LYS A 154 11.10 -11.98 3.41
CA LYS A 154 11.58 -11.14 4.52
C LYS A 154 10.73 -11.32 5.79
N LYS A 155 11.35 -11.12 6.94
CA LYS A 155 10.65 -10.95 8.22
C LYS A 155 9.93 -9.59 8.20
N ILE A 156 8.63 -9.59 8.48
CA ILE A 156 7.84 -8.35 8.56
C ILE A 156 7.96 -7.78 9.97
N GLY A 157 8.37 -6.52 10.06
CA GLY A 157 8.53 -5.81 11.33
C GLY A 157 9.67 -6.35 12.20
N GLY A 158 9.59 -6.02 13.49
CA GLY A 158 10.62 -6.29 14.49
C GLY A 158 11.48 -5.06 14.78
N ASP A 159 12.33 -5.19 15.80
CA ASP A 159 13.13 -4.09 16.34
C ASP A 159 14.56 -4.10 15.79
N ASP A 160 14.78 -4.90 14.74
CA ASP A 160 16.10 -5.10 14.13
C ASP A 160 16.65 -3.80 13.54
N LEU A 161 15.81 -2.77 13.29
CA LEU A 161 16.19 -1.41 12.86
C LEU A 161 15.96 -0.33 13.94
N ASP A 162 15.48 -0.71 15.12
CA ASP A 162 15.34 0.22 16.24
C ASP A 162 16.71 0.46 16.88
N ILE A 163 17.37 1.53 16.44
CA ILE A 163 18.70 1.90 16.95
C ILE A 163 18.70 2.19 18.46
N THR A 164 17.56 2.47 19.08
CA THR A 164 17.47 2.71 20.52
C THR A 164 17.62 1.42 21.33
N SER A 165 17.27 0.27 20.73
CA SER A 165 17.48 -1.07 21.29
C SER A 165 18.91 -1.60 21.11
N TRP A 166 19.64 -1.06 20.13
CA TRP A 166 20.99 -1.50 19.78
C TRP A 166 22.03 -1.11 20.84
N SER A 167 23.11 -1.90 20.93
CA SER A 167 24.31 -1.50 21.65
C SER A 167 25.04 -0.34 20.94
N SER A 168 25.88 0.39 21.68
CA SER A 168 26.74 1.43 21.11
C SER A 168 27.65 0.91 19.99
N ALA A 169 28.14 -0.33 20.14
CA ALA A 169 28.97 -0.97 19.14
C ALA A 169 28.18 -1.25 17.85
N GLU A 170 26.93 -1.71 17.97
CA GLU A 170 26.04 -1.93 16.82
C GLU A 170 25.75 -0.64 16.08
N ARG A 171 25.32 0.42 16.78
CA ARG A 171 25.07 1.70 16.13
C ARG A 171 26.29 2.25 15.40
N LYS A 172 27.49 2.16 16.00
CA LYS A 172 28.76 2.54 15.34
C LYS A 172 29.05 1.71 14.09
N ARG A 173 28.72 0.42 14.07
CA ARG A 173 28.94 -0.43 12.88
C ARG A 173 28.12 0.05 11.69
N HIS A 174 26.87 0.43 11.94
CA HIS A 174 25.91 0.85 10.91
C HIS A 174 25.98 2.35 10.56
N ALA A 175 26.50 3.20 11.44
CA ALA A 175 26.70 4.62 11.15
C ALA A 175 27.76 4.86 10.06
N PHE A 176 27.47 5.77 9.12
CA PHE A 176 28.38 6.14 8.02
C PHE A 176 29.75 6.61 8.53
N ASN A 177 29.76 7.44 9.58
CA ASN A 177 30.98 8.01 10.17
C ASN A 177 31.64 7.11 11.23
N LYS A 178 31.11 5.89 11.46
CA LYS A 178 31.55 4.95 12.50
C LYS A 178 31.51 5.48 13.94
N LYS A 179 30.77 6.57 14.17
CA LYS A 179 30.50 7.13 15.50
C LYS A 179 29.11 6.70 15.96
N ASP A 180 28.91 6.70 17.27
CA ASP A 180 27.59 6.42 17.83
C ASP A 180 26.70 7.66 17.62
N PRO A 181 25.57 7.56 16.88
CA PRO A 181 24.65 8.68 16.71
C PRO A 181 23.89 9.02 17.99
N LEU A 182 23.84 8.12 18.98
CA LEU A 182 23.19 8.37 20.27
C LEU A 182 24.22 8.56 21.37
N GLY A 183 24.38 9.81 21.82
CA GLY A 183 25.20 10.14 22.98
C GLY A 183 24.50 9.82 24.30
N LYS A 184 25.19 10.13 25.41
CA LYS A 184 24.67 9.86 26.76
C LYS A 184 23.37 10.62 27.03
N LYS A 185 23.30 11.89 26.62
CA LYS A 185 22.13 12.75 26.83
C LYS A 185 20.91 12.20 26.09
N GLU A 186 21.10 11.75 24.86
CA GLU A 186 20.07 11.15 24.01
C GLU A 186 19.53 9.86 24.65
N ILE A 187 20.42 8.98 25.12
CA ILE A 187 20.03 7.72 25.80
C ILE A 187 19.26 7.99 27.10
N ASP A 188 19.72 8.95 27.91
CA ASP A 188 19.05 9.29 29.17
C ASP A 188 17.65 9.88 28.89
N ALA A 189 17.52 10.74 27.88
CA ALA A 189 16.22 11.28 27.46
C ALA A 189 15.25 10.20 26.95
N ILE A 190 15.73 9.21 26.17
CA ILE A 190 14.92 8.06 25.75
C ILE A 190 14.40 7.28 26.96
N LYS A 191 15.24 7.02 27.96
CA LYS A 191 14.86 6.30 29.19
C LYS A 191 13.81 7.04 30.00
N ASP A 192 13.88 8.36 29.99
CA ASP A 192 12.90 9.24 30.65
C ASP A 192 11.61 9.43 29.82
N GLY A 193 11.48 8.75 28.66
CA GLY A 193 10.30 8.80 27.81
C GLY A 193 10.16 10.09 26.99
N MET A 194 11.25 10.83 26.80
CA MET A 194 11.25 12.08 26.05
C MET A 194 11.40 11.85 24.54
N VAL A 195 10.76 12.72 23.73
CA VAL A 195 10.91 12.70 22.26
C VAL A 195 12.24 13.34 21.89
N MET A 196 13.09 12.62 21.16
CA MET A 196 14.35 13.15 20.66
C MET A 196 14.15 13.97 19.39
N MET A 197 14.71 15.18 19.38
CA MET A 197 14.95 15.95 18.16
C MET A 197 16.34 15.56 17.65
N LEU A 198 16.41 14.78 16.58
CA LEU A 198 17.67 14.54 15.87
C LEU A 198 18.02 15.83 15.11
N GLY A 199 19.16 16.43 15.45
CA GLY A 199 19.73 17.61 14.79
C GLY A 199 20.77 17.24 13.75
#